data_AF-A0A4S4BTR3-F1
#
_entry.id   AF-A0A4S4BTR3-F1
#
_cell.length_a   1.000
_cell.length_b   1.000
_cell.length_c   1.000
_cell.angle_alpha   90.00
_cell.angle_beta   90.00
_cell.angle_gamma   90.00
#
_symmetry.space_group_name_H-M   'P 1'
#
loop_
_entity.id
_entity.type
_entity.pdbx_description
1 polymer ?
#
loop_
_entity_poly.entity_id
_entity_poly.type
_entity_poly.pdbx_seq_one_letter_code
_entity_poly.pdbx_strand_id
1 'polypeptide(L)'
;MDIKELVPKHKSDFDRINDLKKLSLDQIRPILPDLLEWLQDINWPIAIEVEEILIGFQEELVPHLKNIFNVVDGQWKYFLLYGLIKRLPDEVLVELKEDLERMLYYPTRDEIDEELDDILKKLLQRIM
;
A
#
# COMPACT_ATOMS: atom_id res chain seq x y z
N MET A 1 10.71 13.83 19.72
CA MET A 1 10.12 14.26 18.43
C MET A 1 8.82 13.50 18.29
N ASP A 2 7.72 14.18 18.00
CA ASP A 2 6.48 13.48 17.66
C ASP A 2 6.63 12.92 16.25
N ILE A 3 6.55 11.59 16.12
CA ILE A 3 6.69 10.90 14.84
C ILE A 3 5.58 11.31 13.86
N LYS A 4 4.40 11.69 14.37
CA LYS A 4 3.27 12.13 13.54
C LYS A 4 3.57 13.42 12.77
N GLU A 5 4.45 14.26 13.30
CA GLU A 5 4.88 15.43 12.56
C GLU A 5 5.60 15.04 11.28
N LEU A 6 6.28 13.88 11.24
CA LEU A 6 7.02 13.43 10.06
C LEU A 6 6.15 12.83 8.95
N VAL A 7 4.83 12.72 9.13
CA VAL A 7 3.94 12.39 8.02
C VAL A 7 4.03 13.52 6.97
N PRO A 8 4.14 13.20 5.67
CA PRO A 8 4.14 14.22 4.63
C PRO A 8 2.91 15.14 4.74
N LYS A 9 3.06 16.41 4.37
CA LYS A 9 1.99 17.41 4.48
C LYS A 9 1.40 17.82 3.13
N HIS A 10 2.09 17.49 2.04
CA HIS A 10 1.63 17.70 0.67
C HIS A 10 2.32 16.72 -0.29
N LYS A 11 1.76 16.56 -1.50
CA LYS A 11 2.22 15.60 -2.54
C LYS A 11 3.67 15.73 -3.02
N SER A 12 4.41 16.74 -2.56
CA SER A 12 5.80 17.00 -2.95
C SER A 12 6.69 17.28 -1.74
N ASP A 13 6.29 16.80 -0.56
CA ASP A 13 6.98 17.03 0.70
C ASP A 13 8.19 16.10 0.85
N PHE A 14 9.20 16.33 0.01
CA PHE A 14 10.44 15.55 0.02
C PHE A 14 11.26 15.77 1.29
N ASP A 15 11.05 16.88 2.01
CA ASP A 15 11.74 17.15 3.27
C ASP A 15 11.36 16.11 4.32
N ARG A 16 10.06 15.84 4.50
CA ARG A 16 9.58 14.80 5.42
C ARG A 16 10.03 13.40 4.98
N ILE A 17 10.00 13.11 3.68
CA ILE A 17 10.51 11.85 3.13
C ILE A 17 11.99 11.65 3.49
N ASN A 18 12.82 12.67 3.30
CA ASN A 18 14.25 12.61 3.60
C ASN A 18 14.51 12.43 5.09
N ASP A 19 13.66 12.96 5.96
CA ASP A 19 13.75 12.74 7.40
C ASP A 19 13.30 11.33 7.80
N LEU A 20 12.22 10.82 7.22
CA LEU A 20 11.75 9.45 7.42
C LEU A 20 12.81 8.41 7.02
N LYS A 21 13.49 8.62 5.89
CA LYS A 21 14.58 7.72 5.42
C LYS A 21 15.77 7.59 6.37
N LYS A 22 15.91 8.48 7.35
CA LYS A 22 16.98 8.43 8.37
C LYS A 22 16.58 7.64 9.61
N LEU A 23 15.32 7.22 9.72
CA LEU A 23 14.78 6.52 10.88
C LEU A 23 14.81 4.99 10.68
N SER A 24 14.78 4.26 11.79
CA SER A 24 14.56 2.81 11.74
C SER A 24 13.09 2.49 11.49
N LEU A 25 12.82 1.26 11.01
CA LEU A 25 11.45 0.77 10.84
C LEU A 25 10.65 0.84 12.14
N ASP A 26 11.25 0.52 13.30
CA ASP A 26 10.59 0.63 14.60
C ASP A 26 10.14 2.05 14.93
N GLN A 27 10.89 3.06 14.49
CA GLN A 27 10.54 4.46 14.71
C GLN A 27 9.40 4.90 13.79
N ILE A 28 9.33 4.37 12.57
CA ILE A 28 8.31 4.70 11.56
C ILE A 28 7.02 3.90 11.79
N ARG A 29 7.09 2.69 12.37
CA ARG A 29 5.96 1.78 12.62
C ARG A 29 4.68 2.46 13.13
N PRO A 30 4.73 3.42 14.07
CA PRO A 30 3.53 4.04 14.62
C PRO A 30 2.69 4.88 13.63
N ILE A 31 3.26 5.25 12.48
CA ILE A 31 2.61 6.09 11.46
C ILE A 31 2.38 5.35 10.14
N LEU A 32 2.49 4.01 10.13
CA LEU A 32 2.21 3.19 8.93
C LEU A 32 0.85 3.49 8.28
N PRO A 33 -0.27 3.60 9.03
CA PRO A 33 -1.56 3.94 8.42
C PRO A 33 -1.51 5.28 7.69
N ASP A 34 -0.92 6.30 8.31
CA ASP A 34 -0.83 7.65 7.74
C ASP A 34 0.05 7.68 6.49
N LEU A 35 1.10 6.85 6.44
CA LEU A 35 1.97 6.73 5.26
C LEU A 35 1.27 6.01 4.10
N LEU A 36 0.43 5.01 4.38
CA LEU A 36 -0.32 4.30 3.33
C LEU A 36 -1.31 5.22 2.60
N GLU A 37 -1.84 6.25 3.26
CA GLU A 37 -2.69 7.27 2.62
C GLU A 37 -1.94 8.03 1.52
N TRP A 38 -0.61 8.16 1.62
CA TRP A 38 0.23 8.79 0.59
C TRP A 38 0.40 7.94 -0.67
N LEU A 39 -0.21 6.76 -0.72
CA LEU A 39 -0.32 5.89 -1.89
C LEU A 39 -1.71 5.88 -2.53
N GLN A 40 -2.59 6.83 -2.16
CA GLN A 40 -3.88 7.03 -2.82
C GLN A 40 -3.78 7.57 -4.25
N ASP A 41 -2.62 8.12 -4.64
CA ASP A 41 -2.36 8.60 -5.99
C ASP A 41 -0.88 8.46 -6.34
N ILE A 42 -0.55 7.51 -7.23
CA ILE A 42 0.83 7.28 -7.67
C ILE A 42 1.42 8.47 -8.46
N ASN A 43 0.57 9.41 -8.93
CA ASN A 43 1.04 10.62 -9.58
C ASN A 43 1.58 11.65 -8.58
N TRP A 44 1.40 11.45 -7.27
CA TRP A 44 2.06 12.29 -6.28
C TRP A 44 3.57 12.09 -6.34
N PRO A 45 4.37 13.18 -6.50
CA PRO A 45 5.82 13.07 -6.60
C PRO A 45 6.51 12.26 -5.51
N ILE A 46 5.93 12.16 -4.32
CA ILE A 46 6.47 11.39 -3.20
C ILE A 46 6.00 9.94 -3.13
N ALA A 47 5.00 9.51 -3.92
CA ALA A 47 4.37 8.20 -3.78
C ALA A 47 5.39 7.04 -3.88
N ILE A 48 6.26 7.07 -4.90
CA ILE A 48 7.32 6.06 -5.07
C ILE A 48 8.25 6.03 -3.85
N GLU A 49 8.60 7.18 -3.29
CA GLU A 49 9.48 7.26 -2.13
C GLU A 49 8.82 6.71 -0.85
N VAL A 50 7.50 6.89 -0.74
CA VAL A 50 6.69 6.29 0.33
C VAL A 50 6.65 4.77 0.15
N GLU A 51 6.48 4.24 -1.06
CA GLU A 51 6.56 2.80 -1.32
C GLU A 51 7.91 2.21 -0.90
N GLU A 52 9.04 2.88 -1.24
CA GLU A 52 10.37 2.40 -0.85
C GLU A 52 10.53 2.26 0.66
N ILE A 53 9.95 3.19 1.43
CA ILE A 53 9.95 3.12 2.90
C ILE A 53 9.07 1.96 3.37
N LEU A 54 7.86 1.85 2.82
CA LEU A 54 6.86 0.89 3.27
C LEU A 54 7.24 -0.56 2.97
N ILE A 55 7.93 -0.84 1.87
CA ILE A 55 8.36 -2.22 1.51
C ILE A 55 9.20 -2.88 2.61
N GLY A 56 9.94 -2.09 3.40
CA GLY A 56 10.72 -2.60 4.53
C GLY A 56 9.88 -3.29 5.61
N PHE A 57 8.58 -3.03 5.69
CA PHE A 57 7.68 -3.56 6.72
C PHE A 57 7.08 -4.93 6.39
N GLN A 58 7.07 -5.35 5.12
CA GLN A 58 6.66 -6.69 4.69
C GLN A 58 5.35 -7.18 5.36
N GLU A 59 5.39 -8.27 6.14
CA GLU A 59 4.24 -8.86 6.82
C GLU A 59 3.55 -7.90 7.79
N GLU A 60 4.26 -6.92 8.36
CA GLU A 60 3.65 -5.91 9.24
C GLU A 60 2.61 -5.05 8.49
N LEU A 61 2.68 -4.96 7.15
CA LEU A 61 1.70 -4.25 6.34
C LEU A 61 0.36 -4.98 6.21
N VAL A 62 0.33 -6.31 6.39
CA VAL A 62 -0.86 -7.16 6.14
C VAL A 62 -2.12 -6.62 6.83
N PRO A 63 -2.16 -6.37 8.15
CA PRO A 63 -3.37 -5.87 8.80
C PRO A 63 -3.80 -4.50 8.26
N HIS A 64 -2.86 -3.65 7.85
CA HIS A 64 -3.16 -2.33 7.29
C HIS A 64 -3.74 -2.43 5.88
N LEU A 65 -3.17 -3.30 5.04
CA LEU A 65 -3.65 -3.55 3.67
C LEU A 65 -5.06 -4.17 3.70
N LYS A 66 -5.31 -5.14 4.59
CA LYS A 66 -6.65 -5.72 4.79
C LYS A 66 -7.68 -4.66 5.18
N ASN A 67 -7.31 -3.70 6.04
CA ASN A 67 -8.20 -2.59 6.37
C ASN A 67 -8.54 -1.75 5.12
N ILE A 68 -7.55 -1.45 4.27
CA ILE A 68 -7.76 -0.65 3.05
C ILE A 68 -8.63 -1.42 2.03
N PHE A 69 -8.46 -2.74 1.89
CA PHE A 69 -9.29 -3.56 1.00
C PHE A 69 -10.77 -3.58 1.38
N ASN A 70 -11.11 -3.21 2.62
CA ASN A 70 -12.49 -3.08 3.10
C ASN A 70 -13.08 -1.66 2.93
N VAL A 71 -12.27 -0.68 2.49
CA VAL A 71 -12.74 0.68 2.15
C VAL A 71 -13.29 0.69 0.73
N VAL A 72 -14.31 1.51 0.46
CA VAL A 72 -14.88 1.72 -0.89
C VAL A 72 -14.03 2.78 -1.61
N ASP A 73 -12.83 2.38 -2.01
CA ASP A 73 -11.87 3.21 -2.74
C ASP A 73 -11.09 2.33 -3.73
N GLY A 74 -11.68 2.11 -4.91
CA GLY A 74 -11.10 1.30 -5.97
C GLY A 74 -9.77 1.86 -6.48
N GLN A 75 -9.64 3.19 -6.53
CA GLN A 75 -8.45 3.87 -7.03
C GLN A 75 -7.26 3.68 -6.08
N TRP A 76 -7.48 3.79 -4.76
CA TRP A 76 -6.43 3.49 -3.80
C TRP A 76 -6.02 2.02 -3.86
N LYS A 77 -6.97 1.09 -3.97
CA LYS A 77 -6.68 -0.34 -4.19
C LYS A 77 -5.87 -0.55 -5.47
N TYR A 78 -6.24 0.11 -6.57
CA TYR A 78 -5.52 0.05 -7.83
C TYR A 78 -4.05 0.42 -7.63
N PHE A 79 -3.77 1.59 -7.03
CA PHE A 79 -2.40 2.04 -6.85
C PHE A 79 -1.61 1.15 -5.89
N LEU A 80 -2.23 0.66 -4.81
CA LEU A 80 -1.58 -0.31 -3.93
C LEU A 80 -1.26 -1.62 -4.64
N LEU A 81 -2.18 -2.16 -5.45
CA LEU A 81 -1.99 -3.43 -6.15
C LEU A 81 -0.90 -3.33 -7.22
N TYR A 82 -0.88 -2.25 -7.99
CA TYR A 82 0.11 -2.05 -9.06
C TYR A 82 1.47 -1.53 -8.58
N GLY A 83 1.50 -0.79 -7.47
CA GLY A 83 2.69 -0.20 -6.86
C GLY A 83 3.26 -1.08 -5.76
N LEU A 84 2.84 -0.83 -4.51
CA LEU A 84 3.37 -1.47 -3.31
C LEU A 84 3.25 -3.01 -3.33
N ILE A 85 2.03 -3.56 -3.45
CA ILE A 85 1.74 -4.99 -3.27
C ILE A 85 2.44 -5.85 -4.32
N LYS A 86 2.50 -5.39 -5.58
CA LYS A 86 3.25 -6.09 -6.63
C LYS A 86 4.73 -6.27 -6.30
N ARG A 87 5.29 -5.45 -5.41
CA ARG A 87 6.70 -5.49 -5.03
C ARG A 87 6.95 -6.25 -3.72
N LEU A 88 5.90 -6.60 -2.99
CA LEU A 88 6.00 -7.38 -1.76
C LEU A 88 6.34 -8.85 -2.07
N PRO A 89 7.01 -9.55 -1.13
CA PRO A 89 7.38 -10.94 -1.32
C PRO A 89 6.15 -11.86 -1.32
N ASP A 90 6.31 -13.07 -1.86
CA ASP A 90 5.19 -13.99 -2.08
C ASP A 90 4.56 -14.45 -0.75
N GLU A 91 5.33 -14.51 0.33
CA GLU A 91 4.84 -14.83 1.68
C GLU A 91 3.78 -13.81 2.15
N VAL A 92 3.98 -12.52 1.85
CA VAL A 92 3.00 -11.47 2.16
C VAL A 92 1.77 -11.60 1.26
N LEU A 93 1.94 -12.00 0.00
CA LEU A 93 0.81 -12.25 -0.90
C LEU A 93 -0.03 -13.45 -0.44
N VAL A 94 0.59 -14.49 0.10
CA VAL A 94 -0.13 -15.64 0.69
C VAL A 94 -1.04 -15.17 1.83
N GLU A 95 -0.57 -14.28 2.70
CA GLU A 95 -1.36 -13.72 3.80
C GLU A 95 -2.54 -12.84 3.32
N LEU A 96 -2.43 -12.25 2.11
CA LEU A 96 -3.47 -11.43 1.47
C LEU A 96 -4.36 -12.22 0.50
N LYS A 97 -4.11 -13.53 0.32
CA LYS A 97 -4.74 -14.34 -0.73
C LYS A 97 -6.26 -14.26 -0.70
N GLU A 98 -6.87 -14.42 0.47
CA GLU A 98 -8.33 -14.41 0.61
C GLU A 98 -8.94 -13.06 0.18
N ASP A 99 -8.26 -11.95 0.48
CA ASP A 99 -8.69 -10.61 0.08
C ASP A 99 -8.55 -10.40 -1.45
N LEU A 100 -7.45 -10.89 -2.03
CA LEU A 100 -7.22 -10.85 -3.49
C LEU A 100 -8.25 -11.70 -4.23
N GLU A 101 -8.55 -12.91 -3.74
CA GLU A 101 -9.58 -13.78 -4.29
C GLU A 101 -10.98 -13.17 -4.14
N ARG A 102 -11.27 -12.51 -3.00
CA ARG A 102 -12.52 -11.77 -2.83
C ARG A 102 -12.65 -10.68 -3.89
N MET A 103 -11.64 -9.83 -4.05
CA MET A 103 -11.67 -8.76 -5.08
C MET A 103 -11.81 -9.33 -6.48
N LEU A 104 -11.25 -10.52 -6.76
CA LEU A 104 -11.32 -11.11 -8.10
C LEU A 104 -12.69 -11.74 -8.39
N TYR A 105 -13.24 -12.49 -7.44
CA TYR A 105 -14.45 -13.30 -7.66
C TYR A 105 -15.74 -12.64 -7.21
N TYR A 106 -15.64 -11.70 -6.27
CA TYR A 106 -16.77 -10.94 -5.72
C TYR A 106 -16.41 -9.45 -5.62
N PRO A 107 -16.04 -8.80 -6.74
CA PRO A 107 -15.63 -7.40 -6.74
C PRO A 107 -16.77 -6.48 -6.32
N THR A 108 -16.43 -5.41 -5.62
CA THR A 108 -17.33 -4.27 -5.44
C THR A 108 -17.39 -3.43 -6.72
N ARG A 109 -18.33 -2.48 -6.78
CA ARG A 109 -18.52 -1.66 -7.98
C ARG A 109 -17.28 -0.81 -8.32
N ASP A 110 -16.66 -0.20 -7.32
CA ASP A 110 -15.41 0.57 -7.45
C ASP A 110 -14.24 -0.30 -7.93
N GLU A 111 -14.18 -1.56 -7.53
CA GLU A 111 -13.15 -2.51 -8.00
C GLU A 111 -13.36 -2.92 -9.46
N ILE A 112 -14.62 -2.99 -9.92
CA ILE A 112 -14.95 -3.21 -11.34
C ILE A 112 -14.62 -1.96 -12.16
N ASP A 113 -15.03 -0.79 -11.68
CA ASP A 113 -14.85 0.49 -12.37
C ASP A 113 -13.35 0.80 -12.61
N GLU A 114 -12.46 0.31 -11.74
CA GLU A 114 -10.99 0.44 -11.84
C GLU A 114 -10.29 -0.77 -12.48
N GLU A 115 -11.05 -1.74 -13.02
CA GLU A 115 -10.54 -2.90 -13.78
C GLU A 115 -9.45 -3.71 -13.03
N LEU A 116 -9.67 -4.00 -11.75
CA LEU A 116 -8.65 -4.65 -10.90
C LEU A 116 -8.38 -6.12 -11.25
N ASP A 117 -9.21 -6.77 -12.05
CA ASP A 117 -9.17 -8.21 -12.28
C ASP A 117 -7.84 -8.67 -12.93
N ASP A 118 -7.26 -7.85 -13.79
CA ASP A 118 -5.99 -8.13 -14.46
C ASP A 118 -4.79 -8.21 -13.51
N ILE A 119 -4.68 -7.29 -12.55
CA ILE A 119 -3.59 -7.31 -11.56
C ILE A 119 -3.82 -8.39 -10.52
N LEU A 120 -5.08 -8.60 -10.09
CA LEU A 120 -5.42 -9.64 -9.13
C LEU A 120 -5.04 -11.03 -9.64
N LYS A 121 -5.36 -11.36 -10.90
CA LYS A 121 -4.94 -12.62 -11.54
C LYS A 121 -3.43 -12.79 -11.53
N LYS A 122 -2.67 -11.73 -11.86
CA LYS A 122 -1.20 -11.76 -11.88
C LYS A 122 -0.60 -11.97 -10.49
N LEU A 123 -1.15 -11.32 -9.48
CA LEU A 123 -0.69 -11.47 -8.09
C LEU A 123 -1.00 -12.88 -7.57
N LEU A 124 -2.21 -13.38 -7.80
CA LEU A 124 -2.59 -14.73 -7.39
C LEU A 124 -1.75 -15.81 -8.07
N GLN A 125 -1.40 -15.64 -9.36
CA GLN A 125 -0.51 -16.57 -10.07
C GLN A 125 0.90 -16.69 -9.48
N ARG A 126 1.38 -15.69 -8.74
CA ARG A 126 2.70 -15.77 -8.07
C ARG A 126 2.72 -16.78 -6.93
N ILE A 127 1.55 -17.05 -6.33
CA ILE A 127 1.40 -17.90 -5.14
C ILE A 127 0.62 -19.19 -5.43
N MET A 128 0.51 -19.57 -6.71
CA MET A 128 -0.11 -20.83 -7.16
C MET A 128 0.87 -21.99 -7.18
#